data_AF-A0A7W1PAB0-F1
#
_entry.id   AF-A0A7W1PAB0-F1
#
_cell.length_a   1.000
_cell.length_b   1.000
_cell.length_c   1.000
_cell.angle_alpha   90.00
_cell.angle_beta   90.00
_cell.angle_gamma   90.00
#
_symmetry.space_group_name_H-M   'P 1'
#
loop_
_entity.id
_entity.type
_entity.pdbx_description
1 polymer ?
#
loop_
_entity_poly.entity_id
_entity_poly.type
_entity_poly.pdbx_seq_one_letter_code
_entity_poly.pdbx_strand_id
1 'polypeptide(L)'
;QAFERALEEVGISEEQLRGYLRDDLRMQVYLRQRFGAAYQPAESDILQYYRTHPSEFTRNGVLLNYGEAYDDARAALIVARREQQVQDWLSGLRRRADIIVPAGARAGGGL
;
A
#
# COMPACT_ATOMS: atom_id res chain seq x y z
N GLN A 1 -13.40 3.95 -28.62
CA GLN A 1 -14.16 5.20 -28.38
C GLN A 1 -14.35 5.54 -26.90
N ALA A 2 -14.93 4.68 -26.05
CA ALA A 2 -15.05 5.00 -24.61
C ALA A 2 -13.69 5.18 -23.90
N PHE A 3 -12.70 4.36 -24.27
CA PHE A 3 -11.34 4.44 -23.75
C PHE A 3 -10.61 5.74 -24.17
N GLU A 4 -10.66 6.11 -25.45
CA GLU A 4 -10.06 7.35 -25.94
C GLU A 4 -10.71 8.59 -25.30
N ARG A 5 -12.04 8.60 -25.14
CA ARG A 5 -12.74 9.67 -24.41
C ARG A 5 -12.30 9.78 -22.97
N ALA A 6 -12.13 8.65 -22.28
CA ALA A 6 -11.64 8.66 -20.90
C ALA A 6 -10.22 9.23 -20.80
N LEU A 7 -9.35 8.91 -21.78
CA LEU A 7 -8.00 9.45 -21.87
C LEU A 7 -8.00 10.98 -22.12
N GLU A 8 -8.89 11.45 -23.00
CA GLU A 8 -9.12 12.87 -23.26
C GLU A 8 -9.63 13.61 -22.01
N GLU A 9 -10.57 13.02 -21.27
CA GLU A 9 -11.13 13.59 -20.03
C GLU A 9 -10.07 13.79 -18.94
N VAL A 10 -9.11 12.86 -18.81
CA VAL A 10 -8.01 12.99 -17.85
C VAL A 10 -6.76 13.66 -18.43
N GLY A 11 -6.80 14.07 -19.71
CA GLY A 11 -5.73 14.82 -20.37
C GLY A 11 -4.43 14.05 -20.59
N ILE A 12 -4.48 12.71 -20.75
CA ILE A 12 -3.29 11.89 -21.00
C ILE A 12 -3.41 11.13 -22.31
N SER A 13 -2.30 10.93 -23.01
CA SER A 13 -2.26 10.05 -24.18
C SER A 13 -2.20 8.57 -23.75
N GLU A 14 -2.56 7.67 -24.66
CA GLU A 14 -2.40 6.24 -24.42
C GLU A 14 -0.92 5.87 -24.18
N GLU A 15 0.01 6.53 -24.86
CA GLU A 15 1.45 6.33 -24.65
C GLU A 15 1.88 6.72 -23.23
N GLN A 16 1.38 7.84 -22.71
CA GLN A 16 1.62 8.26 -21.33
C GLN A 16 1.03 7.27 -20.33
N LEU A 17 -0.21 6.81 -20.55
CA LEU A 17 -0.82 5.77 -19.73
C LEU A 17 0.03 4.48 -19.73
N ARG A 18 0.51 4.05 -20.90
CA ARG A 18 1.37 2.87 -21.03
C ARG A 18 2.71 3.05 -20.30
N GLY A 19 3.27 4.27 -20.30
CA GLY A 19 4.43 4.64 -19.51
C GLY A 19 4.17 4.47 -18.01
N TYR A 20 3.09 5.08 -17.50
CA TYR A 20 2.72 4.97 -16.09
C TYR A 20 2.47 3.54 -15.64
N LEU A 21 1.75 2.74 -16.43
CA LEU A 21 1.49 1.35 -16.11
C LEU A 21 2.78 0.51 -16.09
N ARG A 22 3.71 0.79 -17.00
CA ARG A 22 5.02 0.11 -17.02
C ARG A 22 5.84 0.45 -15.77
N ASP A 23 5.87 1.71 -15.38
CA ASP A 23 6.60 2.16 -14.19
C ASP A 23 5.97 1.61 -12.92
N ASP A 24 4.64 1.61 -12.81
CA ASP A 24 3.91 1.00 -11.70
C ASP A 24 4.22 -0.49 -11.58
N LEU A 25 4.13 -1.25 -12.68
CA LEU A 25 4.48 -2.67 -12.69
C LEU A 25 5.94 -2.89 -12.29
N ARG A 26 6.87 -2.06 -12.78
CA ARG A 26 8.29 -2.15 -12.41
C ARG A 26 8.49 -1.89 -10.92
N MET A 27 7.82 -0.89 -10.35
CA MET A 27 7.85 -0.61 -8.91
C MET A 27 7.28 -1.76 -8.11
N GLN A 28 6.13 -2.32 -8.52
CA GLN A 28 5.52 -3.47 -7.85
C GLN A 28 6.44 -4.70 -7.87
N VAL A 29 7.09 -5.00 -9.00
CA VAL A 29 8.04 -6.11 -9.13
C VAL A 29 9.25 -5.86 -8.22
N TYR A 30 9.83 -4.67 -8.22
CA TYR A 30 10.95 -4.33 -7.35
C TYR A 30 10.58 -4.48 -5.87
N LEU A 31 9.45 -3.91 -5.45
CA LEU A 31 8.97 -4.03 -4.07
C LEU A 31 8.70 -5.49 -3.69
N ARG A 32 8.19 -6.31 -4.61
CA ARG A 32 7.99 -7.75 -4.38
C ARG A 32 9.31 -8.49 -4.27
N GLN A 33 10.31 -8.20 -5.09
CA GLN A 33 11.63 -8.83 -4.96
C GLN A 33 12.34 -8.39 -3.67
N ARG A 34 12.20 -7.12 -3.30
CA ARG A 34 12.86 -6.50 -2.13
C ARG A 34 12.24 -6.95 -0.81
N PHE A 35 10.91 -7.04 -0.74
CA PHE A 35 10.15 -7.29 0.49
C PHE A 35 9.34 -8.60 0.47
N GLY A 36 9.23 -9.27 -0.67
CA GLY A 36 8.43 -10.48 -0.84
C GLY A 36 9.19 -11.77 -0.53
N ALA A 37 10.13 -11.74 0.42
CA ALA A 37 10.57 -12.98 1.06
C ALA A 37 9.32 -13.72 1.56
N ALA A 38 9.32 -15.06 1.52
CA ALA A 38 8.21 -15.90 1.94
C ALA A 38 8.00 -15.82 3.46
N TYR A 39 7.55 -14.66 3.94
CA TYR A 39 7.16 -14.45 5.33
C TYR A 39 5.89 -15.26 5.58
N GLN A 40 6.01 -16.25 6.46
CA GLN A 40 4.87 -16.94 7.03
C GLN A 40 4.76 -16.50 8.49
N PRO A 41 3.70 -15.76 8.86
CA PRO A 41 3.46 -15.40 10.25
C PRO A 41 3.26 -16.65 11.12
N ALA A 42 3.72 -16.60 12.36
CA ALA A 42 3.36 -17.62 13.34
C ALA A 42 1.88 -17.50 13.71
N GLU A 43 1.25 -18.60 14.10
CA GLU A 43 -0.16 -18.60 14.50
C GLU A 43 -0.45 -17.63 15.65
N SER A 44 0.48 -17.50 16.60
CA SER A 44 0.40 -16.52 17.69
C SER A 44 0.33 -15.08 17.19
N ASP A 45 1.05 -14.75 16.12
CA ASP A 45 1.07 -13.41 15.54
C ASP A 45 -0.25 -13.13 14.81
N ILE A 46 -0.80 -14.14 14.14
CA ILE A 46 -2.11 -14.06 13.46
C ILE A 46 -3.21 -13.82 14.49
N LEU A 47 -3.22 -14.60 15.58
CA LEU A 47 -4.16 -14.43 16.68
C LEU A 47 -4.03 -13.07 17.36
N GLN A 48 -2.80 -12.60 17.56
CA GLN A 48 -2.56 -11.27 18.10
C GLN A 48 -3.11 -10.19 17.18
N TYR A 49 -2.83 -10.27 15.87
CA TYR A 49 -3.32 -9.31 14.88
C TYR A 49 -4.84 -9.27 14.85
N TYR A 50 -5.51 -10.43 14.86
CA TYR A 50 -6.97 -10.54 14.95
C TYR A 50 -7.53 -9.82 16.18
N ARG A 51 -6.90 -10.01 17.36
CA ARG A 51 -7.35 -9.42 18.62
C ARG A 51 -7.16 -7.90 18.66
N THR A 52 -6.10 -7.38 18.04
CA THR A 52 -5.79 -5.94 18.07
C THR A 52 -6.45 -5.15 16.94
N HIS A 53 -6.97 -5.82 15.90
CA HIS A 53 -7.64 -5.18 14.75
C HIS A 53 -9.09 -5.70 14.52
N PRO A 54 -9.95 -5.72 15.54
CA PRO A 54 -11.28 -6.35 15.45
C PRO A 54 -12.18 -5.70 14.38
N SER A 55 -12.00 -4.42 14.07
CA SER A 55 -12.76 -3.73 13.03
C SER A 55 -12.55 -4.30 11.64
N GLU A 56 -11.37 -4.84 11.33
CA GLU A 56 -11.05 -5.44 10.02
C GLU A 56 -11.81 -6.76 9.79
N PHE A 57 -12.19 -7.44 10.87
CA PHE A 57 -12.86 -8.75 10.86
C PHE A 57 -14.33 -8.66 11.25
N THR A 58 -14.87 -7.45 11.32
CA THR A 58 -16.30 -7.23 11.53
C THR A 58 -17.03 -7.25 10.19
N ARG A 59 -18.13 -8.01 10.11
CA ARG A 59 -19.03 -8.07 8.95
C ARG A 59 -20.46 -7.82 9.44
N ASN A 60 -21.15 -6.87 8.82
CA ASN A 60 -22.52 -6.49 9.21
C ASN A 60 -22.66 -6.18 10.73
N GLY A 61 -21.64 -5.56 11.33
CA GLY A 61 -21.62 -5.22 12.76
C GLY A 61 -21.30 -6.40 13.69
N VAL A 62 -21.07 -7.60 13.18
CA VAL A 62 -20.68 -8.78 13.94
C VAL A 62 -19.20 -9.09 13.72
N LEU A 63 -18.43 -9.19 14.81
CA LEU A 63 -17.05 -9.66 14.75
C LEU A 63 -17.06 -11.17 14.46
N LEU A 64 -16.48 -11.56 13.33
CA LEU A 64 -16.27 -12.98 13.00
C LEU A 64 -15.41 -13.64 14.07
N ASN A 65 -15.64 -14.92 14.36
CA ASN A 65 -14.76 -15.62 15.29
C ASN A 65 -13.38 -15.90 14.67
N TYR A 66 -12.38 -16.23 15.49
CA TYR A 66 -11.00 -16.40 15.00
C TYR A 66 -10.86 -17.46 13.91
N GLY A 67 -11.60 -18.57 13.99
CA GLY A 67 -11.56 -19.62 12.97
C GLY A 67 -12.09 -19.13 11.62
N GLU A 68 -13.18 -18.37 11.64
CA GLU A 68 -13.77 -17.75 10.44
C GLU A 68 -12.88 -16.65 9.85
N ALA A 69 -12.19 -15.90 10.71
CA ALA A 69 -11.33 -14.79 10.31
C ALA A 69 -9.88 -15.20 10.04
N TYR A 70 -9.50 -16.48 10.19
CA TYR A 70 -8.10 -16.90 10.21
C TYR A 70 -7.34 -16.54 8.93
N ASP A 71 -7.87 -16.92 7.77
CA ASP A 71 -7.21 -16.68 6.47
C ASP A 71 -7.16 -15.17 6.14
N ASP A 72 -8.23 -14.45 6.46
CA ASP A 72 -8.30 -13.00 6.31
C ASP A 72 -7.27 -12.30 7.22
N ALA A 73 -7.16 -12.70 8.49
CA ALA A 73 -6.22 -12.13 9.45
C ALA A 73 -4.77 -12.44 9.07
N ARG A 74 -4.51 -13.64 8.57
CA ARG A 74 -3.20 -14.02 8.04
C ARG A 74 -2.82 -13.17 6.83
N ALA A 75 -3.74 -12.99 5.89
CA ALA A 75 -3.51 -12.18 4.70
C ALA A 75 -3.27 -10.70 5.06
N ALA A 76 -4.11 -10.14 5.93
CA ALA A 76 -3.98 -8.77 6.42
C ALA A 76 -2.64 -8.52 7.11
N LEU A 77 -2.22 -9.43 8.01
CA LEU A 77 -0.93 -9.33 8.69
C LEU A 77 0.27 -9.34 7.73
N ILE A 78 0.21 -10.14 6.66
CA ILE A 78 1.26 -10.16 5.62
C ILE A 78 1.35 -8.81 4.92
N VAL A 79 0.20 -8.20 4.57
CA VAL A 79 0.15 -6.89 3.93
C VAL A 79 0.68 -5.81 4.88
N ALA A 80 0.18 -5.76 6.12
CA ALA A 80 0.59 -4.79 7.12
C ALA A 80 2.10 -4.85 7.39
N ARG A 81 2.67 -6.06 7.50
CA ARG A 81 4.11 -6.23 7.72
C ARG A 81 4.93 -5.76 6.53
N ARG A 82 4.46 -5.99 5.30
CA ARG A 82 5.11 -5.49 4.09
C ARG A 82 5.09 -3.96 4.04
N GLU A 83 3.96 -3.34 4.36
CA GLU A 83 3.83 -1.88 4.42
C GLU A 83 4.80 -1.28 5.44
N GLN A 84 4.89 -1.87 6.63
CA GLN A 84 5.85 -1.43 7.65
C GLN A 84 7.30 -1.50 7.15
N GLN A 85 7.70 -2.61 6.50
CA GLN A 85 9.04 -2.74 5.93
C GLN A 85 9.35 -1.67 4.87
N VAL A 86 8.36 -1.32 4.04
CA VAL A 86 8.49 -0.23 3.06
C VAL A 86 8.66 1.10 3.77
N GLN A 87 7.85 1.41 4.79
CA GLN A 87 7.93 2.66 5.55
C GLN A 87 9.26 2.81 6.29
N ASP A 88 9.76 1.74 6.91
CA ASP A 88 11.05 1.71 7.58
C ASP A 88 12.19 1.97 6.59
N TRP A 89 12.11 1.33 5.41
CA TRP A 89 13.09 1.53 4.35
C TRP A 89 13.08 2.96 3.82
N LEU A 90 11.91 3.54 3.54
CA LEU A 90 11.77 4.93 3.10
C LEU A 90 12.29 5.91 4.16
N SER A 91 11.97 5.67 5.43
CA SER A 91 12.47 6.47 6.55
C SER A 91 14.00 6.41 6.64
N GLY A 92 14.58 5.21 6.43
CA GLY A 92 16.03 5.02 6.37
C GLY A 92 16.68 5.71 5.17
N LEU A 93 16.03 5.71 4.00
CA LEU A 93 16.50 6.46 2.82
C LEU A 93 16.48 7.96 3.06
N ARG A 94 15.37 8.48 3.59
CA ARG A 94 15.19 9.90 3.93
C ARG A 94 16.15 10.40 5.00
N ARG A 95 16.62 9.54 5.89
CA ARG A 95 17.64 9.89 6.88
C ARG A 95 19.05 9.95 6.29
N ARG A 96 19.37 9.10 5.32
CA ARG A 96 20.73 8.99 4.75
C ARG A 96 21.00 9.95 3.61
N ALA A 97 20.00 10.25 2.81
CA ALA A 97 20.03 11.42 1.95
C ALA A 97 19.53 12.58 2.81
N ASP A 98 20.22 13.71 2.87
CA ASP A 98 19.67 14.95 3.45
C ASP A 98 18.46 15.43 2.60
N ILE A 99 17.35 14.68 2.61
CA ILE A 99 16.15 15.02 1.86
C ILE A 99 15.37 16.05 2.68
N ILE A 100 15.71 17.31 2.45
CA ILE A 100 14.85 18.44 2.80
C ILE A 100 13.57 18.31 1.98
N VAL A 101 12.48 17.87 2.61
CA VAL A 101 11.14 17.96 2.01
C VAL A 101 10.76 19.44 2.06
N PRO A 102 10.60 20.14 0.92
CA PRO A 102 10.24 21.54 0.96
C PRO A 102 8.82 21.66 1.53
N ALA A 103 8.68 22.35 2.66
CA ALA A 103 7.39 22.80 3.15
C ALA A 103 6.90 23.91 2.22
N GLY A 104 6.01 23.58 1.27
CA GLY A 104 5.53 24.60 0.35
C GLY A 104 4.62 24.11 -0.77
N ALA A 105 3.57 23.35 -0.46
CA ALA A 105 2.46 23.15 -1.38
C ALA A 105 1.12 23.32 -0.64
N ARG A 106 0.90 24.52 -0.06
CA ARG A 106 -0.39 25.25 0.01
C ARG A 106 -0.31 26.48 0.94
N ALA A 107 -0.38 27.65 0.31
CA ALA A 107 -0.98 28.94 0.72
C ALA A 107 -0.30 29.99 -0.20
N GLY A 108 -0.95 30.72 -1.12
CA GLY A 108 -2.22 31.43 -1.07
C GLY A 108 -1.93 32.93 -1.26
N GLY A 109 -2.48 33.55 -2.31
CA GLY A 109 -2.85 34.98 -2.32
C GLY A 109 -1.91 36.00 -2.99
N GLY A 110 -2.43 36.66 -4.03
CA GLY A 110 -2.16 38.06 -4.37
C GLY A 110 -1.03 38.32 -5.37
N LEU A 111 -1.39 38.74 -6.59
CA LEU A 111 -1.51 40.15 -6.99
C LEU A 111 -2.52 40.25 -8.15
#